data_AF-A0A7L4RB02-F1
#
_entry.id   AF-A0A7L4RB02-F1
#
_cell.length_a   1.000
_cell.length_b   1.000
_cell.length_c   1.000
_cell.angle_alpha   90.00
_cell.angle_beta   90.00
_cell.angle_gamma   90.00
#
_symmetry.space_group_name_H-M   'P 1'
#
loop_
_entity.id
_entity.type
_entity.pdbx_description
1 polymer ?
#
loop_
_entity_poly.entity_id
_entity_poly.type
_entity_poly.pdbx_seq_one_letter_code
_entity_poly.pdbx_strand_id
1 'polypeptide(L)'
;MNMKIVKKGSAKAEVRIAGMLQIHKFIITREKTAFGEIPVLVPEKKITLPLTEAIKVANQLDLPVRSAAGLVFPYGKFAKDFALK
;
A
#
# COMPACT_ATOMS: atom_id res chain seq x y z
N MET A 1 -2.16 6.11 14.98
CA MET A 1 -1.97 6.32 13.53
C MET A 1 -0.57 6.88 13.29
N ASN A 2 0.32 6.15 12.61
CA ASN A 2 1.66 6.64 12.24
C ASN A 2 1.56 7.66 11.08
N MET A 3 1.10 8.88 11.38
CA MET A 3 0.88 10.00 10.44
C MET A 3 2.15 10.48 9.71
N LYS A 4 3.34 9.95 10.03
CA LYS A 4 4.62 10.36 9.39
C LYS A 4 4.74 9.89 7.94
N ILE A 5 4.10 8.79 7.58
CA ILE A 5 4.23 8.17 6.24
C ILE A 5 3.37 8.94 5.22
N VAL A 6 2.15 9.32 5.64
CA VAL A 6 1.22 10.09 4.82
C VAL A 6 1.74 11.49 4.51
N LYS A 7 2.45 12.14 5.47
CA LYS A 7 3.01 13.49 5.27
C LYS A 7 4.16 13.57 4.25
N LYS A 8 4.85 12.45 3.95
CA LYS A 8 5.95 12.42 2.96
C LYS A 8 5.50 12.09 1.53
N GLY A 9 4.23 11.70 1.34
CA GLY A 9 3.70 11.25 0.04
C GLY A 9 4.35 9.96 -0.51
N SER A 10 5.28 9.36 0.24
CA SER A 10 5.95 8.13 -0.12
C SER A 10 6.43 7.36 1.11
N ALA A 11 6.44 6.03 0.98
CA ALA A 11 6.94 5.08 1.95
C ALA A 11 8.03 4.21 1.29
N LYS A 12 8.99 3.73 2.08
CA LYS A 12 9.90 2.68 1.62
C LYS A 12 9.56 1.41 2.39
N ALA A 13 9.45 0.28 1.70
CA ALA A 13 9.26 -1.01 2.33
C ALA A 13 10.19 -2.04 1.69
N GLU A 14 10.68 -2.95 2.52
CA GLU A 14 11.44 -4.12 2.09
C GLU A 14 10.46 -5.16 1.56
N VAL A 15 10.64 -5.57 0.32
CA VAL A 15 9.81 -6.57 -0.33
C VAL A 15 10.69 -7.63 -0.97
N ARG A 16 10.26 -8.89 -0.85
CA ARG A 16 10.95 -10.03 -1.45
C ARG A 16 10.34 -10.36 -2.81
N ILE A 17 11.08 -10.11 -3.88
CA ILE A 17 10.67 -10.40 -5.26
C ILE A 17 11.61 -11.46 -5.82
N ALA A 18 11.06 -12.58 -6.29
CA ALA A 18 11.83 -13.70 -6.84
C ALA A 18 12.99 -14.18 -5.92
N GLY A 19 12.75 -14.22 -4.61
CA GLY A 19 13.76 -14.63 -3.62
C GLY A 19 14.76 -13.54 -3.22
N MET A 20 14.81 -12.41 -3.92
CA MET A 20 15.68 -11.28 -3.58
C MET A 20 14.96 -10.26 -2.71
N LEU A 21 15.56 -9.89 -1.58
CA LEU A 21 15.08 -8.79 -0.76
C LEU A 21 15.47 -7.47 -1.43
N GLN A 22 14.49 -6.64 -1.73
CA GLN A 22 14.69 -5.35 -2.38
C GLN A 22 13.92 -4.27 -1.64
N ILE A 23 14.56 -3.11 -1.45
CA ILE A 23 13.89 -1.94 -0.90
C ILE A 23 13.19 -1.22 -2.06
N HIS A 24 11.87 -1.19 -2.00
CA HIS A 24 11.06 -0.48 -2.99
C HIS A 24 10.41 0.76 -2.36
N LYS A 25 10.32 1.81 -3.18
CA LYS A 25 9.62 3.04 -2.83
C LYS A 25 8.18 2.95 -3.33
N PHE A 26 7.26 3.26 -2.44
CA PHE A 26 5.83 3.33 -2.68
C PHE A 26 5.41 4.79 -2.61
N ILE A 27 4.63 5.24 -3.56
CA ILE A 27 3.98 6.54 -3.56
C ILE A 27 2.56 6.38 -3.04
N ILE A 28 2.05 7.37 -2.31
CA ILE A 28 0.66 7.36 -1.85
C ILE A 28 -0.17 8.09 -2.91
N THR A 29 -1.06 7.35 -3.56
CA THR A 29 -2.04 7.89 -4.51
C THR A 29 -3.43 7.86 -3.89
N ARG A 30 -4.29 8.81 -4.25
CA ARG A 30 -5.70 8.78 -3.85
C ARG A 30 -6.50 8.04 -4.91
N GLU A 31 -7.14 6.93 -4.53
CA GLU A 31 -8.09 6.23 -5.41
C GLU A 31 -9.52 6.50 -4.99
N LYS A 32 -10.38 6.75 -5.98
CA LYS A 32 -11.82 6.85 -5.78
C LYS A 32 -12.40 5.45 -5.64
N THR A 33 -13.07 5.21 -4.53
CA THR A 33 -13.85 4.00 -4.26
C THR A 33 -15.30 4.37 -4.02
N ALA A 34 -16.18 3.38 -3.93
CA ALA A 34 -17.59 3.57 -3.59
C ALA A 34 -17.82 4.29 -2.24
N PHE A 35 -16.81 4.28 -1.35
CA PHE A 35 -16.87 4.90 -0.03
C PHE A 35 -16.20 6.29 0.03
N GLY A 36 -15.62 6.77 -1.08
CA GLY A 36 -14.86 8.02 -1.13
C GLY A 36 -13.43 7.84 -1.63
N GLU A 37 -12.61 8.87 -1.46
CA GLU A 37 -11.19 8.83 -1.81
C GLU A 37 -10.40 8.13 -0.70
N ILE A 38 -9.67 7.07 -1.03
CA ILE A 38 -8.79 6.35 -0.11
C ILE A 38 -7.33 6.53 -0.51
N PRO A 39 -6.40 6.67 0.46
CA PRO A 39 -4.97 6.60 0.18
C PRO A 39 -4.56 5.15 -0.11
N VAL A 40 -3.84 4.95 -1.20
CA VAL A 40 -3.32 3.66 -1.65
C VAL A 40 -1.82 3.80 -1.92
N LEU A 41 -1.04 2.85 -1.41
CA LEU A 41 0.37 2.71 -1.70
C LEU A 41 0.55 2.02 -3.06
N VAL A 42 1.14 2.74 -4.00
CA VAL A 42 1.46 2.24 -5.33
C VAL A 42 2.98 2.18 -5.48
N PRO A 43 3.56 1.08 -5.97
CA PRO A 43 4.99 1.03 -6.26
C PRO A 43 5.39 2.13 -7.26
N GLU A 44 6.46 2.87 -6.99
CA GLU A 44 6.93 3.94 -7.89
C GLU A 44 7.42 3.37 -9.23
N LYS A 45 8.06 2.19 -9.18
CA LYS A 45 8.45 1.42 -10.37
C LYS A 45 7.32 0.48 -10.75
N LYS A 46 7.15 0.21 -12.05
CA LYS A 46 6.26 -0.84 -12.59
C LYS A 46 6.77 -2.24 -12.21
N ILE A 47 6.75 -2.56 -10.93
CA ILE A 47 7.05 -3.88 -10.40
C ILE A 47 5.75 -4.60 -10.07
N THR A 48 5.72 -5.89 -10.39
CA THR A 48 4.63 -6.77 -9.96
C THR A 48 4.90 -7.15 -8.52
N LEU A 49 4.20 -6.52 -7.57
CA LEU A 49 4.33 -6.89 -6.16
C LEU A 49 3.52 -8.16 -5.87
N PRO A 50 4.15 -9.27 -5.45
CA PRO A 50 3.44 -10.50 -5.11
C PRO A 50 2.43 -10.26 -3.99
N LEU A 51 1.30 -10.96 -4.02
CA LEU A 51 0.22 -10.78 -3.06
C LEU A 51 0.70 -10.93 -1.60
N THR A 52 1.54 -11.93 -1.32
CA THR A 52 2.10 -12.17 0.02
C THR A 52 2.89 -10.99 0.55
N GLU A 53 3.70 -10.35 -0.29
CA GLU A 53 4.50 -9.19 0.10
C GLU A 53 3.63 -7.94 0.20
N ALA A 54 2.65 -7.76 -0.70
CA ALA A 54 1.68 -6.68 -0.62
C ALA A 54 0.90 -6.69 0.70
N ILE A 55 0.49 -7.88 1.18
CA ILE A 55 -0.16 -8.04 2.48
C ILE A 55 0.79 -7.60 3.60
N LYS A 56 2.06 -8.05 3.59
CA LYS A 56 3.04 -7.64 4.60
C LYS A 56 3.24 -6.14 4.63
N VAL A 57 3.44 -5.52 3.46
CA VAL A 57 3.63 -4.07 3.33
C VAL A 57 2.39 -3.31 3.80
N ALA A 58 1.19 -3.77 3.42
CA ALA A 58 -0.06 -3.17 3.84
C ALA A 58 -0.21 -3.19 5.37
N ASN A 59 0.09 -4.31 6.00
CA ASN A 59 0.07 -4.43 7.46
C ASN A 59 1.16 -3.60 8.14
N GLN A 60 2.38 -3.58 7.59
CA GLN A 60 3.51 -2.85 8.17
C GLN A 60 3.29 -1.33 8.12
N LEU A 61 2.74 -0.83 7.00
CA LEU A 61 2.49 0.59 6.79
C LEU A 61 1.07 1.01 7.20
N ASP A 62 0.26 0.03 7.61
CA ASP A 62 -1.14 0.17 8.00
C ASP A 62 -1.96 0.94 6.97
N LEU A 63 -1.72 0.67 5.68
CA LEU A 63 -2.30 1.36 4.53
C LEU A 63 -2.62 0.36 3.41
N PRO A 64 -3.65 0.61 2.59
CA PRO A 64 -3.93 -0.20 1.39
C PRO A 64 -2.76 -0.16 0.41
N VAL A 65 -2.46 -1.28 -0.24
CA VAL A 65 -1.38 -1.41 -1.23
C VAL A 65 -1.94 -1.93 -2.55
N ARG A 66 -1.51 -1.34 -3.68
CA ARG A 66 -1.79 -1.87 -5.01
C ARG A 66 -0.83 -3.01 -5.33
N SER A 67 -1.40 -4.20 -5.54
CA SER A 67 -0.74 -5.39 -6.07
C SER A 67 -1.20 -5.66 -7.51
N ALA A 68 -0.54 -6.61 -8.18
CA ALA A 68 -0.95 -7.10 -9.49
C ALA A 68 -2.34 -7.75 -9.49
N ALA A 69 -2.78 -8.28 -8.35
CA ALA A 69 -4.12 -8.87 -8.19
C ALA A 69 -5.21 -7.83 -7.83
N GLY A 70 -4.84 -6.56 -7.58
CA GLY A 70 -5.77 -5.51 -7.18
C GLY A 70 -5.37 -4.80 -5.87
N LEU A 71 -6.36 -4.26 -5.17
CA LEU A 71 -6.17 -3.57 -3.88
C LEU A 71 -6.08 -4.56 -2.73
N VAL A 72 -4.99 -4.47 -1.98
CA VAL A 72 -4.73 -5.29 -0.79
C VAL A 72 -4.88 -4.41 0.44
N PHE A 73 -5.73 -4.82 1.37
CA PHE A 73 -5.95 -4.11 2.62
C PHE A 73 -5.18 -4.78 3.77
N PRO A 74 -4.83 -4.01 4.81
CA PRO A 74 -4.30 -4.58 6.05
C PRO A 74 -5.33 -5.52 6.71
N TYR A 75 -4.86 -6.45 7.53
CA TYR A 75 -5.73 -7.41 8.20
C TYR A 75 -6.81 -6.71 9.04
N GLY A 76 -8.06 -7.12 8.85
CA GLY A 76 -9.21 -6.59 9.58
C GLY A 76 -9.66 -5.19 9.16
N LYS A 77 -9.05 -4.59 8.13
CA LYS A 77 -9.43 -3.26 7.62
C LYS A 77 -10.00 -3.35 6.21
N PHE A 78 -10.91 -2.43 5.89
CA PHE A 78 -11.58 -2.35 4.60
C PHE A 78 -11.54 -0.93 4.05
N ALA A 79 -11.96 -0.74 2.80
CA ALA A 79 -11.96 0.57 2.13
C ALA A 79 -12.65 1.68 2.95
N LYS A 80 -13.72 1.34 3.68
CA LYS A 80 -14.44 2.27 4.57
C LYS A 80 -13.57 2.87 5.68
N ASP A 81 -12.59 2.11 6.18
CA ASP A 81 -11.71 2.52 7.27
C ASP A 81 -10.63 3.52 6.83
N PHE A 82 -10.46 3.67 5.51
CA PHE A 82 -9.48 4.55 4.88
C PHE A 82 -10.12 5.69 4.08
N ALA A 83 -11.45 5.78 4.06
CA ALA A 83 -12.17 6.84 3.35
C ALA A 83 -11.84 8.20 3.98
N LEU A 84 -11.17 9.06 3.22
CA LEU A 84 -10.99 10.46 3.56
C LEU A 84 -12.33 11.15 3.30
N LYS A 85 -13.02 11.52 4.38
CA LYS A 85 -14.18 12.43 4.36
C LYS A 85 -13.70 13.88 4.35
#